data_AF-A0A2V6E6P1-F1
#
_entry.id   AF-A0A2V6E6P1-F1
#
_cell.length_a   1.000
_cell.length_b   1.000
_cell.length_c   1.000
_cell.angle_alpha   90.00
_cell.angle_beta   90.00
_cell.angle_gamma   90.00
#
_symmetry.space_group_name_H-M   'P 1'
#
loop_
_entity.id
_entity.type
_entity.pdbx_description
1 polymer ?
#
loop_
_entity_poly.entity_id
_entity_poly.type
_entity_poly.pdbx_seq_one_letter_code
_entity_poly.pdbx_strand_id
1 'polypeptide(L)'
;MKPRIFFQRLSILLLVSLLPAIKIVAQTLPPAPSPEPSAKPTPPSPTEYDLRWGIKIPLRDKVELNATLYLPKTKDGTPSRTPVVFTLTPYISDSY
;
A
#
# COMPACT_ATOMS: atom_id res chain seq x y z
N MET A 1 19.74 -47.72 -43.69
CA MET A 1 20.60 -48.50 -42.76
C MET A 1 21.76 -47.63 -42.29
N LYS A 2 21.78 -47.38 -40.97
CA LYS A 2 22.83 -46.94 -40.02
C LYS A 2 23.58 -45.58 -40.13
N PRO A 3 23.85 -44.94 -38.95
CA PRO A 3 24.10 -43.50 -38.73
C PRO A 3 25.56 -43.20 -38.32
N ARG A 4 26.05 -41.95 -38.40
CA ARG A 4 27.38 -41.62 -37.82
C ARG A 4 27.78 -40.14 -37.68
N ILE A 5 26.88 -39.20 -37.38
CA ILE A 5 27.25 -37.75 -37.37
C ILE A 5 27.20 -37.10 -35.96
N PHE A 6 26.77 -37.83 -34.92
CA PHE A 6 26.54 -37.22 -33.60
C PHE A 6 27.77 -37.15 -32.66
N PHE A 7 28.98 -37.53 -33.10
CA PHE A 7 30.16 -37.66 -32.21
C PHE A 7 31.36 -36.76 -32.54
N GLN A 8 31.22 -35.80 -33.46
CA GLN A 8 32.35 -34.99 -33.98
C GLN A 8 32.21 -33.49 -33.70
N ARG A 9 31.89 -33.09 -32.46
CA ARG A 9 32.03 -31.69 -32.00
C ARG A 9 32.59 -31.57 -30.57
N LEU A 10 33.23 -32.63 -30.05
CA LEU A 10 33.76 -32.69 -28.68
C LEU A 10 35.28 -32.46 -28.57
N SER A 11 36.00 -32.13 -29.63
CA SER A 11 37.46 -31.99 -29.49
C SER A 11 37.99 -30.91 -30.40
N ILE A 12 38.97 -30.17 -29.88
CA ILE A 12 39.86 -29.25 -30.61
C ILE A 12 39.28 -27.83 -30.80
N LEU A 13 38.97 -27.18 -29.69
CA LEU A 13 39.34 -25.77 -29.48
C LEU A 13 40.24 -25.66 -28.24
N LEU A 14 41.18 -26.60 -28.16
CA LEU A 14 42.41 -26.48 -27.38
C LEU A 14 43.37 -25.68 -28.24
N LEU A 15 43.41 -24.34 -28.11
CA LEU A 15 44.60 -23.50 -28.39
C LEU A 15 44.37 -21.98 -28.21
N VAL A 16 43.88 -21.48 -27.07
CA VAL A 16 44.04 -20.03 -26.79
C VAL A 16 44.31 -19.80 -25.30
N SER A 17 45.56 -19.45 -25.01
CA SER A 17 45.98 -18.48 -23.98
C SER A 17 45.46 -18.73 -22.55
N LEU A 18 46.21 -19.44 -21.71
CA LEU A 18 47.25 -18.85 -20.86
C LEU A 18 46.89 -17.46 -20.27
N LEU A 19 46.80 -17.41 -18.94
CA LEU A 19 46.63 -16.28 -18.01
C LEU A 19 45.18 -15.81 -17.75
N PRO A 20 44.50 -16.26 -16.67
CA PRO A 20 43.44 -15.45 -16.09
C PRO A 20 44.08 -14.25 -15.39
N ALA A 21 43.88 -13.06 -15.98
CA ALA A 21 44.19 -11.79 -15.35
C ALA A 21 43.52 -11.71 -13.97
N ILE A 22 44.35 -11.60 -12.93
CA ILE A 22 43.96 -11.25 -11.58
C ILE A 22 43.29 -9.87 -11.66
N LYS A 23 41.95 -9.86 -11.74
CA LYS A 23 41.17 -8.64 -11.56
C LYS A 23 41.25 -8.31 -10.07
N ILE A 24 42.13 -7.37 -9.74
CA ILE A 24 42.13 -6.67 -8.45
C ILE A 24 40.76 -5.98 -8.36
N VAL A 25 39.81 -6.64 -7.69
CA VAL A 25 38.58 -6.01 -7.22
C VAL A 25 39.00 -5.19 -6.01
N ALA A 26 39.36 -3.93 -6.27
CA ALA A 26 39.37 -2.91 -5.24
C ALA A 26 38.00 -2.94 -4.55
N GLN A 27 37.99 -3.25 -3.26
CA GLN A 27 36.79 -3.21 -2.43
C GLN A 27 36.31 -1.77 -2.31
N THR A 28 35.41 -1.36 -3.21
CA THR A 28 34.54 -0.23 -2.95
C THR A 28 33.34 -0.77 -2.18
N LEU A 29 33.29 -0.48 -0.87
CA LEU A 29 32.11 -0.75 -0.05
C LEU A 29 30.87 -0.21 -0.77
N PRO A 30 29.76 -0.95 -0.87
CA PRO A 30 28.53 -0.39 -1.41
C PRO A 30 28.13 0.82 -0.55
N PRO A 31 27.69 1.94 -1.15
CA PRO A 31 27.13 3.03 -0.39
C PRO A 31 25.96 2.46 0.43
N ALA A 32 25.92 2.80 1.73
CA ALA A 32 24.81 2.47 2.59
C ALA A 32 23.48 2.85 1.92
N PRO A 33 22.41 2.03 2.03
CA PRO A 33 21.12 2.45 1.51
C PRO A 33 20.74 3.78 2.15
N SER A 34 20.60 4.81 1.30
CA SER A 34 19.99 6.08 1.68
C SER A 34 18.66 5.76 2.39
N PRO A 35 18.31 6.41 3.51
CA PRO A 35 17.01 6.20 4.12
C PRO A 35 15.96 6.42 3.03
N GLU A 36 15.22 5.35 2.72
CA GLU A 36 14.08 5.44 1.83
C GLU A 36 13.17 6.55 2.36
N PRO A 37 12.63 7.43 1.50
CA PRO A 37 11.71 8.46 1.94
C PRO A 37 10.62 7.81 2.77
N SER A 38 10.59 8.15 4.06
CA SER A 38 9.53 7.74 4.99
C SER A 38 8.20 7.91 4.27
N ALA A 39 7.47 6.80 4.10
CA ALA A 39 6.24 6.78 3.32
C ALA A 39 5.40 8.01 3.63
N LYS A 40 5.21 8.89 2.64
CA LYS A 40 4.21 9.95 2.75
C LYS A 40 2.91 9.26 3.15
N PRO A 41 2.14 9.79 4.13
CA PRO A 41 0.84 9.22 4.45
C PRO A 41 0.06 9.07 3.15
N THR A 42 -0.30 7.83 2.82
CA THR A 42 -1.17 7.57 1.68
C THR A 42 -2.42 8.41 1.87
N PRO A 43 -2.85 9.20 0.88
CA PRO A 43 -4.13 9.90 0.96
C PRO A 43 -5.20 8.87 1.33
N PRO A 44 -6.10 9.17 2.29
CA PRO A 44 -7.16 8.22 2.65
C PRO A 44 -7.89 7.79 1.38
N SER A 45 -8.13 6.48 1.27
CA SER A 45 -8.93 5.87 0.21
C SER A 45 -10.27 6.60 0.04
N PRO A 46 -10.87 6.60 -1.15
CA PRO A 46 -12.15 7.25 -1.39
C PRO A 46 -13.20 6.75 -0.38
N THR A 47 -13.60 7.65 0.51
CA THR A 47 -14.66 7.57 1.53
C THR A 47 -15.50 6.28 1.53
N GLU A 48 -15.10 5.32 2.38
CA GLU A 48 -15.80 4.06 2.63
C GLU A 48 -16.89 4.20 3.71
N TYR A 49 -17.59 5.34 3.73
CA TYR A 49 -18.68 5.59 4.67
C TYR A 49 -19.91 6.19 3.99
N ASP A 50 -21.08 5.94 4.56
CA ASP A 50 -22.35 6.63 4.28
C ASP A 50 -22.43 7.86 5.19
N LEU A 51 -22.56 9.04 4.60
CA LEU A 51 -22.56 10.33 5.31
C LEU A 51 -23.95 10.92 5.32
N ARG A 52 -24.46 11.20 6.52
CA ARG A 52 -25.79 11.80 6.72
C ARG A 52 -25.67 13.12 7.44
N TRP A 53 -26.07 14.20 6.78
CA TRP A 53 -26.03 15.55 7.32
C TRP A 53 -27.38 15.95 7.93
N GLY A 54 -27.34 16.87 8.89
CA GLY A 54 -28.54 17.54 9.42
C GLY A 54 -29.50 16.60 10.15
N ILE A 55 -29.02 15.46 10.65
CA ILE A 55 -29.85 14.54 11.44
C ILE A 55 -30.28 15.25 12.73
N LYS A 56 -31.56 15.11 13.08
CA LYS A 56 -32.15 15.71 14.27
C LYS A 56 -32.14 14.73 15.43
N ILE A 57 -31.56 15.15 16.56
CA ILE A 57 -31.54 14.38 17.81
C ILE A 57 -32.36 15.15 18.85
N PRO A 58 -33.56 14.67 19.22
CA PRO A 58 -34.38 15.31 20.23
C PRO A 58 -33.81 15.09 21.63
N LEU A 59 -33.74 16.16 22.41
CA LEU A 59 -33.33 16.14 23.81
C LEU A 59 -34.54 16.06 24.76
N ARG A 60 -34.26 15.89 26.06
CA ARG A 60 -35.28 15.79 27.11
C ARG A 60 -36.23 17.00 27.16
N ASP A 61 -35.71 18.19 26.87
CA ASP A 61 -36.43 19.45 26.84
C ASP A 61 -37.12 19.76 25.50
N LYS A 62 -37.06 18.81 24.55
CA LYS A 62 -37.60 18.90 23.18
C LYS A 62 -36.77 19.77 22.23
N VAL A 63 -35.61 20.28 22.64
CA VAL A 63 -34.68 20.90 21.69
C VAL A 63 -34.11 19.83 20.75
N GLU A 64 -33.95 20.16 19.47
CA GLU A 64 -33.35 19.27 18.48
C GLU A 64 -31.92 19.70 18.16
N LEU A 65 -30.95 18.81 18.44
CA LEU A 65 -29.57 19.00 18.00
C LEU A 65 -29.40 18.54 16.55
N ASN A 66 -28.57 19.25 15.80
CA ASN A 66 -28.08 18.79 14.50
C ASN A 66 -26.89 17.87 14.69
N ALA A 67 -26.84 16.79 13.90
CA ALA A 67 -25.72 15.87 13.87
C ALA A 67 -25.33 15.51 12.44
N THR A 68 -24.04 15.23 12.28
CA THR A 68 -23.47 14.58 11.08
C THR A 68 -23.12 13.14 11.45
N LEU A 69 -23.65 12.18 10.71
CA LEU A 69 -23.48 10.76 10.97
C LEU A 69 -22.56 10.14 9.93
N TYR A 70 -21.49 9.49 10.40
CA TYR A 70 -20.57 8.69 9.59
C TYR A 70 -20.89 7.21 9.85
N LEU A 71 -21.48 6.53 8.88
CA LEU A 71 -21.85 5.12 8.99
C LEU A 71 -20.94 4.25 8.12
N PRO A 72 -20.44 3.12 8.61
CA PRO A 72 -19.67 2.20 7.77
C PRO A 72 -20.56 1.62 6.67
N LYS A 73 -20.03 1.50 5.46
CA LYS A 73 -20.74 0.82 4.36
C LYS A 73 -20.85 -0.67 4.66
N THR A 74 -22.07 -1.19 4.70
CA THR A 74 -22.33 -2.63 4.71
C THR A 74 -22.59 -3.11 3.29
N LYS A 75 -22.06 -4.29 2.94
CA LYS A 75 -22.20 -4.86 1.59
C LYS A 75 -23.66 -5.02 1.16
N ASP A 76 -24.56 -5.22 2.13
CA ASP A 76 -25.98 -5.47 1.91
C ASP A 76 -26.87 -4.24 2.21
N GLY A 77 -26.29 -3.07 2.49
CA GLY A 77 -27.03 -1.85 2.84
C GLY A 77 -27.80 -1.92 4.17
N THR A 78 -27.71 -3.03 4.90
CA THR A 78 -28.35 -3.22 6.20
C THR A 78 -27.56 -2.50 7.30
N PRO A 79 -28.22 -1.73 8.19
CA PRO A 79 -27.52 -1.05 9.27
C PRO A 79 -26.89 -2.07 10.22
N SER A 80 -25.55 -2.13 10.27
CA SER A 80 -24.86 -2.97 11.25
C SER A 80 -24.81 -2.28 12.61
N ARG A 81 -25.07 -3.04 13.68
CA ARG A 81 -24.86 -2.57 15.05
C ARG A 81 -23.37 -2.52 15.33
N THR A 82 -22.79 -1.34 15.14
CA THR A 82 -21.38 -1.06 15.40
C THR A 82 -21.23 -0.21 16.65
N PRO A 83 -20.10 -0.32 17.37
CA PRO A 83 -19.80 0.61 18.44
C PRO A 83 -19.75 2.03 17.89
N VAL A 84 -20.26 2.99 18.66
CA VAL A 84 -20.36 4.39 18.25
C VAL A 84 -19.30 5.21 18.99
N VAL A 85 -18.56 6.02 18.25
CA VAL A 85 -17.76 7.12 18.79
C VAL A 85 -18.60 8.38 18.69
N PHE A 86 -18.82 9.05 19.81
CA PHE A 86 -19.64 10.27 19.88
C PHE A 86 -18.79 11.46 20.32
N THR A 87 -18.95 12.56 19.61
CA THR A 87 -18.30 13.83 19.91
C THR A 87 -19.35 14.94 19.92
N LEU A 88 -19.34 15.76 20.97
CA LEU A 88 -20.17 16.95 21.10
C LEU A 88 -19.26 18.18 21.12
N THR A 89 -19.44 19.09 20.16
CA THR A 89 -18.66 20.32 20.05
C THR A 89 -19.59 21.53 19.98
N PRO A 90 -19.20 22.68 20.56
CA PRO A 90 -19.97 23.92 20.42
C PRO A 90 -19.78 24.59 19.06
N TYR A 91 -18.76 24.17 18.30
CA TYR A 91 -18.46 24.66 16.95
C TYR A 91 -19.05 23.74 15.90
N ILE A 92 -19.46 24.31 14.77
CA ILE A 92 -20.00 23.55 13.64
C ILE A 92 -18.83 22.96 12.84
N SER A 93 -18.96 21.71 12.39
CA SER A 93 -17.90 21.04 11.63
C SER A 93 -17.76 21.55 10.19
N ASP A 94 -18.66 22.44 9.74
CA ASP A 94 -18.77 22.87 8.34
C ASP A 94 -18.08 24.22 8.05
N SER A 95 -17.90 25.08 9.06
CA SER A 95 -17.24 26.38 8.91
C SER A 95 -16.56 26.87 10.20
N TYR A 96 -15.54 27.71 10.06
CA TYR A 96 -14.81 28.37 11.15
C TYR A 96 -15.23 29.83 11.32
#